data_AF-A0A160PQD3-F1
#
_entry.id   AF-A0A160PQD3-F1
#
_cell.length_a   1.000
_cell.length_b   1.000
_cell.length_c   1.000
_cell.angle_alpha   90.00
_cell.angle_beta   90.00
_cell.angle_gamma   90.00
#
_symmetry.space_group_name_H-M   'P 1'
#
loop_
_entity.id
_entity.type
_entity.pdbx_description
1 polymer ?
#
loop_
_entity_poly.entity_id
_entity_poly.type
_entity_poly.pdbx_seq_one_letter_code
_entity_poly.pdbx_strand_id
1 'polypeptide(L)'
;MSHSALLIAKDATIGLRLNMNGNRNSVKAFLKYAEYAQLPSINADDKWISPFITMLQNFFRDNNDAIRLETVDPQHLGDKTDYDNGIYVLEDYEIVDRINSPADTSPEHRIHDRLLSIDSTQPLVNQLGDFLFGMDTPITSIKIGDQVFLPRLFPSYEYPGRYRIHTVLGFADNDPFNPLTSNKRFKGRPYVDMFNNQDNAVNPQSYITTDTVRVLSYPIYVISFAPANDLHGAGGFDWLPATTMNDGTEALDTFYRHVKDSRDEGGSHIVRLLRITDPNITADMQPKDVTDYIDADIDRWESKEHALKQFVPPNADADRVPTGGADEHITHPYR
;
A
#
# COMPACT_ATOMS: atom_id res chain seq x y z
N MET A 1 5.44 -13.82 -25.05
CA MET A 1 6.82 -13.42 -24.71
C MET A 1 7.06 -13.83 -23.27
N SER A 2 8.20 -14.44 -22.99
CA SER A 2 8.61 -14.74 -21.61
C SER A 2 8.91 -13.41 -20.91
N HIS A 3 8.63 -13.33 -19.61
CA HIS A 3 9.00 -12.19 -18.78
C HIS A 3 9.98 -12.70 -17.73
N SER A 4 11.07 -13.30 -18.18
CA SER A 4 12.03 -13.93 -17.30
C SER A 4 13.01 -12.92 -16.69
N ALA A 5 13.52 -13.25 -15.51
CA ALA A 5 14.57 -12.50 -14.83
C ALA A 5 15.37 -13.43 -13.92
N LEU A 6 16.63 -13.10 -13.68
CA LEU A 6 17.43 -13.72 -12.63
C LEU A 6 17.52 -12.76 -11.43
N LEU A 7 17.23 -13.27 -10.24
CA LEU A 7 17.38 -12.57 -8.97
C LEU A 7 18.59 -13.14 -8.26
N ILE A 8 19.52 -12.30 -7.82
CA ILE A 8 20.75 -12.77 -7.18
C ILE A 8 21.14 -11.84 -6.04
N ALA A 9 21.46 -12.38 -4.88
CA ALA A 9 22.10 -11.60 -3.83
C ALA A 9 23.53 -11.24 -4.27
N LYS A 10 24.02 -10.08 -3.83
CA LYS A 10 25.39 -9.66 -4.14
C LYS A 10 26.41 -10.74 -3.76
N ASP A 11 27.32 -11.04 -4.68
CA ASP A 11 28.39 -12.04 -4.55
C ASP A 11 27.93 -13.52 -4.34
N ALA A 12 26.63 -13.81 -4.41
CA ALA A 12 26.10 -15.16 -4.20
C ALA A 12 26.32 -16.08 -5.40
N THR A 13 26.58 -17.36 -5.17
CA THR A 13 26.78 -18.37 -6.23
C THR A 13 25.49 -19.09 -6.65
N ILE A 14 24.37 -18.75 -6.02
CA ILE A 14 23.04 -19.29 -6.30
C ILE A 14 22.12 -18.12 -6.62
N GLY A 15 21.47 -18.18 -7.79
CA GLY A 15 20.45 -17.24 -8.22
C GLY A 15 19.08 -17.89 -8.32
N LEU A 16 18.05 -17.07 -8.23
CA LEU A 16 16.66 -17.45 -8.38
C LEU A 16 16.11 -16.90 -9.70
N ARG A 17 15.89 -17.78 -10.67
CA ARG A 17 15.26 -17.43 -11.93
C ARG A 17 13.75 -17.42 -11.79
N LEU A 18 13.15 -16.31 -12.20
CA LEU A 18 11.73 -16.20 -12.52
C LEU A 18 11.54 -16.42 -14.02
N ASN A 19 10.67 -17.34 -14.42
CA ASN A 19 10.31 -17.56 -15.84
C ASN A 19 9.16 -16.68 -16.31
N MET A 20 8.48 -16.03 -15.38
CA MET A 20 7.40 -15.09 -15.63
C MET A 20 7.35 -14.08 -14.50
N ASN A 21 6.74 -12.92 -14.75
CA ASN A 21 6.63 -11.85 -13.75
C ASN A 21 8.01 -11.38 -13.25
N GLY A 22 9.04 -11.46 -14.09
CA GLY A 22 10.39 -10.92 -13.86
C GLY A 22 10.54 -9.45 -14.27
N ASN A 23 9.45 -8.75 -14.62
CA ASN A 23 9.52 -7.30 -14.79
C ASN A 23 9.83 -6.61 -13.44
N ARG A 24 10.48 -5.44 -13.50
CA ARG A 24 10.99 -4.71 -12.33
C ARG A 24 9.93 -4.48 -11.27
N ASN A 25 8.73 -4.05 -11.65
CA ASN A 25 7.63 -3.77 -10.72
C ASN A 25 7.17 -5.02 -9.96
N SER A 26 7.15 -6.17 -10.63
CA SER A 26 6.81 -7.44 -9.98
C SER A 26 7.88 -7.84 -8.98
N VAL A 27 9.15 -7.70 -9.35
CA VAL A 27 10.28 -7.99 -8.45
C VAL A 27 10.26 -7.06 -7.24
N LYS A 28 10.11 -5.74 -7.45
CA LYS A 28 9.94 -4.77 -6.36
C LYS A 28 8.78 -5.15 -5.42
N ALA A 29 7.64 -5.56 -5.96
CA ALA A 29 6.50 -5.98 -5.15
C ALA A 29 6.78 -7.27 -4.36
N PHE A 30 7.46 -8.26 -4.93
CA PHE A 30 7.86 -9.48 -4.21
C PHE A 30 8.82 -9.16 -3.06
N LEU A 31 9.82 -8.30 -3.30
CA LEU A 31 10.77 -7.88 -2.29
C LEU A 31 10.08 -7.09 -1.17
N LYS A 32 9.23 -6.12 -1.53
CA LYS A 32 8.48 -5.32 -0.56
C LYS A 32 7.51 -6.16 0.26
N TYR A 33 6.88 -7.17 -0.34
CA TYR A 33 6.06 -8.12 0.39
C TYR A 33 6.90 -8.95 1.37
N ALA A 34 8.08 -9.41 0.96
CA ALA A 34 9.00 -10.17 1.81
C ALA A 34 9.47 -9.34 3.02
N GLU A 35 9.78 -8.07 2.81
CA GLU A 35 10.11 -7.09 3.86
C GLU A 35 8.98 -6.99 4.88
N TYR A 36 7.76 -6.70 4.40
CA TYR A 36 6.58 -6.59 5.24
C TYR A 36 6.22 -7.90 5.94
N ALA A 37 6.45 -9.05 5.30
CA ALA A 37 6.24 -10.35 5.91
C ALA A 37 7.33 -10.74 6.92
N GLN A 38 8.39 -9.92 7.08
CA GLN A 38 9.56 -10.20 7.92
C GLN A 38 10.20 -11.54 7.56
N LEU A 39 10.32 -11.83 6.26
CA LEU A 39 11.15 -12.93 5.81
C LEU A 39 12.63 -12.59 6.11
N PRO A 40 13.57 -13.54 6.05
CA PRO A 40 14.98 -13.19 6.15
C PRO A 40 15.40 -12.23 5.03
N SER A 41 16.18 -11.21 5.38
CA SER A 41 16.70 -10.22 4.43
C SER A 41 17.58 -10.87 3.36
N ILE A 42 17.54 -10.38 2.14
CA ILE A 42 18.39 -10.91 1.05
C ILE A 42 19.82 -10.42 1.26
N ASN A 43 20.70 -11.36 1.55
CA ASN A 43 22.12 -11.09 1.72
C ASN A 43 22.92 -12.27 1.18
N ALA A 44 24.24 -12.28 1.38
CA ALA A 44 25.12 -13.34 0.89
C ALA A 44 24.84 -14.73 1.51
N ASP A 45 24.05 -14.83 2.59
CA ASP A 45 23.59 -16.10 3.15
C ASP A 45 22.39 -16.66 2.36
N ASP A 46 22.25 -18.00 2.33
CA ASP A 46 21.18 -18.66 1.58
C ASP A 46 19.86 -18.77 2.37
N LYS A 47 19.75 -18.16 3.57
CA LYS A 47 18.59 -18.37 4.45
C LYS A 47 17.32 -17.69 3.94
N TRP A 48 17.44 -16.64 3.16
CA TRP A 48 16.31 -15.95 2.53
C TRP A 48 15.67 -16.78 1.42
N ILE A 49 16.43 -17.67 0.76
CA ILE A 49 16.00 -18.39 -0.44
C ILE A 49 14.75 -19.22 -0.17
N SER A 50 14.75 -20.05 0.87
CA SER A 50 13.63 -20.97 1.12
C SER A 50 12.32 -20.23 1.46
N PRO A 51 12.27 -19.29 2.42
CA PRO A 51 11.05 -18.54 2.71
C PRO A 51 10.56 -17.70 1.52
N PHE A 52 11.48 -17.10 0.76
CA PHE A 52 11.15 -16.32 -0.42
C PHE A 52 10.58 -17.17 -1.55
N ILE A 53 11.17 -18.34 -1.82
CA ILE A 53 10.62 -19.33 -2.76
C ILE A 53 9.23 -19.76 -2.33
N THR A 54 9.00 -20.06 -1.05
CA THR A 54 7.67 -20.45 -0.57
C THR A 54 6.63 -19.37 -0.82
N MET A 55 6.95 -18.10 -0.54
CA MET A 55 6.07 -16.97 -0.84
C MET A 55 5.74 -16.89 -2.33
N LEU A 56 6.75 -17.02 -3.19
CA LEU A 56 6.57 -17.01 -4.65
C LEU A 56 5.77 -18.23 -5.15
N GLN A 57 6.02 -19.42 -4.61
CA GLN A 57 5.28 -20.64 -4.95
C GLN A 57 3.80 -20.51 -4.62
N ASN A 58 3.45 -19.95 -3.46
CA ASN A 58 2.06 -19.65 -3.11
C ASN A 58 1.41 -18.74 -4.17
N PHE A 59 2.15 -17.71 -4.62
CA PHE A 59 1.69 -16.79 -5.65
C PHE A 59 1.50 -17.44 -7.02
N PHE A 60 2.45 -18.27 -7.46
CA PHE A 60 2.39 -18.97 -8.74
C PHE A 60 1.52 -20.23 -8.72
N ARG A 61 1.09 -20.69 -7.54
CA ARG A 61 0.25 -21.88 -7.33
C ARG A 61 0.86 -23.12 -8.00
N ASP A 62 0.11 -23.79 -8.86
CA ASP A 62 0.50 -25.07 -9.49
C ASP A 62 1.53 -24.92 -10.62
N ASN A 63 2.05 -23.71 -10.86
CA ASN A 63 3.05 -23.47 -11.90
C ASN A 63 4.46 -23.78 -11.41
N ASN A 64 4.80 -25.07 -11.41
CA ASN A 64 6.11 -25.57 -11.01
C ASN A 64 7.28 -25.06 -11.87
N ASP A 65 7.01 -24.50 -13.05
CA ASP A 65 8.02 -23.93 -13.93
C ASP A 65 8.22 -22.42 -13.73
N ALA A 66 7.48 -21.76 -12.84
CA ALA A 66 7.59 -20.32 -12.64
C ALA A 66 8.92 -19.88 -12.01
N ILE A 67 9.54 -20.75 -11.20
CA ILE A 67 10.73 -20.46 -10.39
C ILE A 67 11.76 -21.58 -10.57
N ARG A 68 13.04 -21.22 -10.78
CA ARG A 68 14.15 -22.19 -10.80
C ARG A 68 15.35 -21.65 -10.04
N LEU A 69 16.06 -22.52 -9.35
CA LEU A 69 17.40 -22.20 -8.82
C LEU A 69 18.43 -22.46 -9.90
N GLU A 70 19.37 -21.53 -10.05
CA GLU A 70 20.49 -21.64 -11.00
C GLU A 70 21.80 -21.36 -10.28
N THR A 71 22.82 -22.17 -10.55
CA THR A 71 24.19 -21.84 -10.16
C THR A 71 24.71 -20.75 -11.08
N VAL A 72 25.40 -19.78 -10.50
CA VAL A 72 25.87 -18.57 -11.18
C VAL A 72 27.31 -18.29 -10.78
N ASP A 73 28.07 -17.71 -11.71
CA ASP A 73 29.38 -17.14 -11.42
C ASP A 73 29.22 -15.62 -11.29
N PRO A 74 29.36 -15.05 -10.08
CA PRO A 74 29.23 -13.61 -9.86
C PRO A 74 30.16 -12.77 -10.73
N GLN A 75 31.33 -13.31 -11.11
CA GLN A 75 32.32 -12.57 -11.92
C GLN A 75 31.93 -12.49 -13.40
N HIS A 76 31.03 -13.36 -13.86
CA HIS A 76 30.64 -13.50 -15.26
C HIS A 76 29.13 -13.33 -15.47
N LEU A 77 28.44 -12.60 -14.58
CA LEU A 77 26.99 -12.33 -14.72
C LEU A 77 26.65 -11.59 -16.03
N GLY A 78 27.55 -10.72 -16.50
CA GLY A 78 27.37 -9.96 -17.74
C GLY A 78 27.27 -10.84 -18.99
N ASP A 79 27.83 -12.05 -18.95
CA ASP A 79 27.82 -12.99 -20.08
C ASP A 79 26.45 -13.67 -20.26
N LYS A 80 25.58 -13.61 -19.24
CA LYS A 80 24.23 -14.19 -19.29
C LYS A 80 23.24 -13.21 -19.91
N THR A 81 22.74 -13.54 -21.10
CA THR A 81 21.75 -12.72 -21.85
C THR A 81 20.39 -13.39 -22.01
N ASP A 82 20.17 -14.56 -21.40
CA ASP A 82 19.00 -15.41 -21.63
C ASP A 82 17.74 -14.98 -20.84
N TYR A 83 17.78 -13.82 -20.18
CA TYR A 83 16.71 -13.31 -19.33
C TYR A 83 16.08 -12.07 -19.95
N ASP A 84 14.78 -12.12 -20.26
CA ASP A 84 14.08 -11.05 -20.99
C ASP A 84 14.12 -9.69 -20.26
N ASN A 85 14.19 -9.71 -18.92
CA ASN A 85 14.29 -8.52 -18.08
C ASN A 85 15.69 -8.35 -17.46
N GLY A 86 16.65 -9.17 -17.86
CA GLY A 86 18.01 -9.18 -17.32
C GLY A 86 18.12 -9.78 -15.93
N ILE A 87 19.16 -9.34 -15.22
CA ILE A 87 19.54 -9.81 -13.88
C ILE A 87 19.36 -8.65 -12.90
N TYR A 88 18.69 -8.92 -11.79
CA TYR A 88 18.59 -7.98 -10.66
C TYR A 88 19.54 -8.43 -9.57
N VAL A 89 20.49 -7.57 -9.23
CA VAL A 89 21.33 -7.74 -8.05
C VAL A 89 20.61 -7.14 -6.86
N LEU A 90 20.50 -7.94 -5.80
CA LEU A 90 19.67 -7.67 -4.64
C LEU A 90 20.54 -7.45 -3.40
N GLU A 91 20.13 -6.48 -2.58
CA GLU A 91 20.63 -6.27 -1.23
C GLU A 91 19.45 -5.89 -0.35
N ASP A 92 19.33 -6.58 0.79
CA ASP A 92 18.19 -6.56 1.68
C ASP A 92 16.83 -6.85 1.02
N TYR A 93 16.06 -5.82 0.68
CA TYR A 93 14.78 -5.94 -0.02
C TYR A 93 14.74 -5.03 -1.25
N GLU A 94 15.91 -4.64 -1.75
CA GLU A 94 16.04 -3.67 -2.82
C GLU A 94 16.82 -4.23 -4.00
N ILE A 95 16.51 -3.70 -5.18
CA ILE A 95 17.30 -3.93 -6.40
C ILE A 95 18.42 -2.88 -6.41
N VAL A 96 19.64 -3.27 -6.11
CA VAL A 96 20.80 -2.37 -6.04
C VAL A 96 21.54 -2.23 -7.37
N ASP A 97 21.42 -3.22 -8.27
CA ASP A 97 22.01 -3.15 -9.61
C ASP A 97 21.20 -3.97 -10.63
N ARG A 98 21.41 -3.68 -11.92
CA ARG A 98 20.74 -4.30 -13.07
C ARG A 98 21.72 -4.61 -14.18
N ILE A 99 21.78 -5.86 -14.60
CA ILE A 99 22.67 -6.33 -15.67
C ILE A 99 21.81 -6.81 -16.83
N ASN A 100 22.15 -6.39 -18.06
CA ASN A 100 21.45 -6.78 -19.29
C ASN A 100 19.92 -6.52 -19.27
N SER A 101 19.46 -5.55 -18.49
CA SER A 101 18.03 -5.23 -18.39
C SER A 101 17.59 -4.20 -19.44
N PRO A 102 16.36 -4.32 -19.97
CA PRO A 102 15.79 -3.31 -20.86
C PRO A 102 15.63 -1.96 -20.16
N ALA A 103 15.62 -0.88 -20.95
CA ALA A 103 15.35 0.47 -20.48
C ALA A 103 14.01 0.53 -19.73
N ASP A 104 13.97 1.30 -18.64
CA ASP A 104 12.80 1.35 -17.77
C ASP A 104 11.71 2.23 -18.39
N THR A 105 10.60 1.62 -18.78
CA THR A 105 9.46 2.32 -19.38
C THR A 105 8.16 2.11 -18.59
N SER A 106 8.21 1.46 -17.43
CA SER A 106 7.00 1.09 -16.69
C SER A 106 6.76 2.04 -15.52
N PRO A 107 5.56 2.66 -15.41
CA PRO A 107 5.25 3.51 -14.27
C PRO A 107 5.23 2.72 -12.96
N GLU A 108 5.76 3.30 -11.88
CA GLU A 108 5.91 2.65 -10.56
C GLU A 108 4.57 2.36 -9.85
N HIS A 109 3.46 2.94 -10.35
CA HIS A 109 2.11 2.93 -9.80
C HIS A 109 1.37 1.57 -9.73
N ARG A 110 2.05 0.44 -9.98
CA ARG A 110 1.44 -0.91 -9.96
C ARG A 110 1.88 -1.79 -8.78
N ILE A 111 2.68 -1.25 -7.85
CA ILE A 111 3.24 -2.05 -6.75
C ILE A 111 2.14 -2.42 -5.74
N HIS A 112 1.22 -1.52 -5.39
CA HIS A 112 0.21 -1.79 -4.37
C HIS A 112 -0.78 -2.90 -4.79
N ASP A 113 -1.37 -2.83 -5.99
CA ASP A 113 -2.25 -3.88 -6.51
C ASP A 113 -1.55 -5.25 -6.56
N ARG A 114 -0.24 -5.21 -6.83
CA ARG A 114 0.59 -6.39 -6.85
C ARG A 114 0.80 -6.97 -5.45
N LEU A 115 1.01 -6.13 -4.44
CA LEU A 115 1.08 -6.56 -3.04
C LEU A 115 -0.23 -7.26 -2.61
N LEU A 116 -1.39 -6.69 -2.96
CA LEU A 116 -2.70 -7.32 -2.69
C LEU A 116 -2.85 -8.67 -3.40
N SER A 117 -2.39 -8.75 -4.64
CA SER A 117 -2.38 -10.01 -5.40
C SER A 117 -1.50 -11.07 -4.75
N ILE A 118 -0.30 -10.69 -4.30
CA ILE A 118 0.60 -11.60 -3.56
C ILE A 118 -0.05 -12.05 -2.26
N ASP A 119 -0.63 -11.12 -1.50
CA ASP A 119 -1.26 -11.40 -0.21
C ASP A 119 -2.39 -12.42 -0.32
N SER A 120 -3.30 -12.22 -1.27
CA SER A 120 -4.47 -13.07 -1.47
C SER A 120 -4.13 -14.54 -1.78
N THR A 121 -2.89 -14.81 -2.18
CA THR A 121 -2.39 -16.16 -2.48
C THR A 121 -1.66 -16.82 -1.31
N GLN A 122 -1.28 -16.07 -0.29
CA GLN A 122 -0.63 -16.63 0.88
C GLN A 122 -1.64 -17.36 1.78
N PRO A 123 -1.20 -18.37 2.57
CA PRO A 123 -2.03 -18.93 3.63
C PRO A 123 -2.55 -17.85 4.57
N LEU A 124 -3.81 -17.94 5.03
CA LEU A 124 -4.45 -16.92 5.88
C LEU A 124 -3.61 -16.50 7.09
N VAL A 125 -2.88 -17.44 7.72
CA VAL A 125 -2.00 -17.16 8.86
C VAL A 125 -0.75 -16.34 8.52
N ASN A 126 -0.40 -16.29 7.24
CA ASN A 126 0.77 -15.62 6.67
C ASN A 126 0.43 -14.34 5.91
N GLN A 127 -0.86 -14.04 5.71
CA GLN A 127 -1.31 -12.82 5.05
C GLN A 127 -0.99 -11.59 5.90
N LEU A 128 -0.74 -10.48 5.22
CA LEU A 128 -0.54 -9.14 5.77
C LEU A 128 -1.89 -8.45 5.98
N GLY A 129 -2.87 -8.67 5.10
CA GLY A 129 -4.21 -8.10 5.20
C GLY A 129 -4.17 -6.57 5.28
N ASP A 130 -4.90 -6.02 6.25
CA ASP A 130 -5.06 -4.58 6.49
C ASP A 130 -3.74 -3.82 6.63
N PHE A 131 -2.66 -4.51 7.04
CA PHE A 131 -1.32 -3.95 7.12
C PHE A 131 -0.87 -3.27 5.83
N LEU A 132 -1.27 -3.81 4.67
CA LEU A 132 -0.93 -3.27 3.35
C LEU A 132 -1.52 -1.88 3.10
N PHE A 133 -2.58 -1.51 3.82
CA PHE A 133 -3.22 -0.20 3.76
C PHE A 133 -2.74 0.75 4.86
N GLY A 134 -1.94 0.26 5.80
CA GLY A 134 -1.31 1.10 6.81
C GLY A 134 -0.33 2.10 6.19
N MET A 135 0.03 3.13 6.95
CA MET A 135 0.97 4.16 6.55
C MET A 135 2.23 4.11 7.41
N ASP A 136 3.41 4.02 6.78
CA ASP A 136 4.68 4.12 7.50
C ASP A 136 4.79 5.50 8.15
N THR A 137 4.70 5.51 9.47
CA THR A 137 4.62 6.74 10.27
C THR A 137 5.81 6.78 11.22
N PRO A 138 6.60 7.87 11.23
CA PRO A 138 7.64 8.07 12.25
C PRO A 138 7.02 8.06 13.64
N ILE A 139 7.68 7.42 14.61
CA ILE A 139 7.15 7.37 15.99
C ILE A 139 6.94 8.75 16.62
N THR A 140 7.64 9.78 16.12
CA THR A 140 7.50 11.18 16.56
C THR A 140 6.17 11.82 16.14
N SER A 141 5.48 11.24 15.16
CA SER A 141 4.20 11.72 14.65
C SER A 141 3.00 10.95 15.21
N ILE A 142 3.26 9.88 15.98
CA ILE A 142 2.25 9.04 16.60
C ILE A 142 1.56 9.81 17.74
N LYS A 143 0.26 9.57 17.92
CA LYS A 143 -0.58 10.16 18.96
C LYS A 143 -1.26 9.06 19.79
N ILE A 144 -1.69 9.42 20.99
CA ILE A 144 -2.57 8.55 21.80
C ILE A 144 -3.88 8.36 21.03
N GLY A 145 -4.34 7.11 20.95
CA GLY A 145 -5.53 6.72 20.18
C GLY A 145 -5.24 6.19 18.78
N ASP A 146 -4.03 6.41 18.23
CA ASP A 146 -3.65 5.85 16.93
C ASP A 146 -3.73 4.32 16.97
N GLN A 147 -4.24 3.75 15.90
CA GLN A 147 -4.27 2.30 15.69
C GLN A 147 -3.03 1.90 14.88
N VAL A 148 -2.17 1.06 15.44
CA VAL A 148 -0.89 0.67 14.85
C VAL A 148 -0.83 -0.82 14.60
N PHE A 149 -0.11 -1.22 13.56
CA PHE A 149 0.15 -2.62 13.27
C PHE A 149 1.43 -3.08 13.97
N LEU A 150 1.31 -4.10 14.83
CA LEU A 150 2.45 -4.79 15.42
C LEU A 150 2.49 -6.26 15.00
N PRO A 151 3.70 -6.86 14.91
CA PRO A 151 3.84 -8.26 14.56
C PRO A 151 3.15 -9.13 15.62
N ARG A 152 2.46 -10.17 15.16
CA ARG A 152 1.80 -11.11 16.05
C ARG A 152 2.83 -11.87 16.87
N LEU A 153 2.79 -11.72 18.20
CA LEU A 153 3.71 -12.43 19.12
C LEU A 153 3.44 -13.94 19.19
N PHE A 154 2.18 -14.37 19.08
CA PHE A 154 1.78 -15.78 19.23
C PHE A 154 0.84 -16.23 18.10
N PRO A 155 1.12 -17.36 17.43
CA PRO A 155 0.19 -17.93 16.46
C PRO A 155 -1.15 -18.26 17.13
N SER A 156 -2.25 -17.78 16.56
CA SER A 156 -3.60 -18.19 16.92
C SER A 156 -4.38 -18.46 15.64
N TYR A 157 -5.19 -19.52 15.65
CA TYR A 157 -6.12 -19.82 14.55
C TYR A 157 -7.38 -18.95 14.62
N GLU A 158 -7.73 -18.47 15.80
CA GLU A 158 -8.90 -17.60 16.02
C GLU A 158 -8.73 -16.24 15.34
N TYR A 159 -7.47 -15.80 15.22
CA TYR A 159 -7.12 -14.57 14.56
C TYR A 159 -6.00 -14.87 13.52
N PRO A 160 -6.33 -15.09 12.24
CA PRO A 160 -5.32 -15.26 11.20
C PRO A 160 -4.52 -13.95 10.95
N GLY A 161 -3.48 -14.00 10.13
CA GLY A 161 -2.63 -12.86 9.76
C GLY A 161 -1.34 -12.69 10.57
N ARG A 162 -0.36 -12.02 9.95
CA ARG A 162 0.97 -11.71 10.53
C ARG A 162 0.97 -10.54 11.51
N TYR A 163 0.03 -9.60 11.34
CA TYR A 163 -0.03 -8.37 12.12
C TYR A 163 -1.31 -8.27 12.93
N ARG A 164 -1.23 -7.52 14.03
CA ARG A 164 -2.34 -7.13 14.89
C ARG A 164 -2.42 -5.63 14.98
N ILE A 165 -3.66 -5.15 15.01
CA ILE A 165 -3.95 -3.75 15.29
C ILE A 165 -3.98 -3.59 16.80
N HIS A 166 -3.28 -2.57 17.28
CA HIS A 166 -3.23 -2.17 18.68
C HIS A 166 -3.43 -0.67 18.81
N THR A 167 -4.07 -0.24 19.89
CA THR A 167 -4.30 1.17 20.19
C THR A 167 -3.15 1.73 20.99
N VAL A 168 -2.58 2.87 20.57
CA VAL A 168 -1.59 3.61 21.35
C VAL A 168 -2.24 4.19 22.59
N LEU A 169 -1.77 3.79 23.77
CA LEU A 169 -2.32 4.19 25.06
C LEU A 169 -1.58 5.36 25.70
N GLY A 170 -0.30 5.54 25.37
CA GLY A 170 0.53 6.55 25.98
C GLY A 170 1.98 6.45 25.56
N PHE A 171 2.82 7.26 26.21
CA PHE A 171 4.26 7.31 26.02
C PHE A 171 4.96 7.07 27.35
N ALA A 172 6.17 6.51 27.33
CA ALA A 172 6.94 6.26 28.55
C ALA A 172 7.06 7.52 29.43
N ASP A 173 7.17 8.69 28.81
CA ASP A 173 7.41 9.96 29.50
C ASP A 173 6.16 10.57 30.14
N ASN A 174 4.97 10.04 29.84
CA ASN A 174 3.69 10.58 30.34
C ASN A 174 3.35 10.15 31.77
N ASP A 175 4.03 9.12 32.30
CA ASP A 175 3.84 8.64 33.67
C ASP A 175 5.17 8.68 34.43
N PRO A 176 5.34 9.57 35.42
CA PRO A 176 6.57 9.66 36.20
C PRO A 176 6.83 8.43 37.10
N PHE A 177 5.84 7.54 37.29
CA PHE A 177 5.98 6.30 38.05
C PHE A 177 6.22 5.08 37.15
N ASN A 178 6.21 5.27 35.83
CA ASN A 178 6.49 4.19 34.90
C ASN A 178 7.98 3.78 35.03
N PRO A 179 8.28 2.52 35.38
CA PRO A 179 9.65 2.08 35.61
C PRO A 179 10.51 2.14 34.33
N LEU A 180 9.88 2.20 33.16
CA LEU A 180 10.55 2.19 31.86
C LEU A 180 10.95 3.59 31.37
N THR A 181 10.42 4.67 31.96
CA THR A 181 10.76 6.07 31.60
C THR A 181 12.25 6.38 31.76
N SER A 182 12.90 5.75 32.75
CA SER A 182 14.34 5.92 33.00
C SER A 182 15.22 5.15 32.01
N ASN A 183 14.67 4.18 31.29
CA ASN A 183 15.39 3.35 30.34
C ASN A 183 15.47 4.07 28.98
N LYS A 184 16.71 4.34 28.52
CA LYS A 184 16.97 5.00 27.23
C LYS A 184 16.29 4.32 26.03
N ARG A 185 16.03 3.01 26.11
CA ARG A 185 15.34 2.27 25.05
C ARG A 185 13.87 2.67 24.90
N PHE A 186 13.20 3.00 26.00
CA PHE A 186 11.76 3.26 26.02
C PHE A 186 11.41 4.74 26.19
N LYS A 187 12.37 5.57 26.60
CA LYS A 187 12.19 7.01 26.73
C LYS A 187 11.58 7.61 25.46
N GLY A 188 10.46 8.33 25.62
CA GLY A 188 9.70 8.92 24.52
C GLY A 188 9.05 7.94 23.53
N ARG A 189 9.12 6.62 23.75
CA ARG A 189 8.50 5.61 22.89
C ARG A 189 7.02 5.39 23.29
N PRO A 190 6.12 5.16 22.33
CA PRO A 190 4.73 4.82 22.61
C PRO A 190 4.58 3.37 23.09
N TYR A 191 3.57 3.12 23.92
CA TYR A 191 3.11 1.78 24.29
C TYR A 191 1.63 1.58 23.93
N VAL A 192 1.24 0.33 23.71
CA VAL A 192 -0.07 -0.03 23.16
C VAL A 192 -0.82 -1.02 24.05
N ASP A 193 -2.10 -1.25 23.75
CA ASP A 193 -3.00 -2.23 24.38
C ASP A 193 -2.65 -3.70 24.07
N MET A 194 -1.38 -4.08 24.18
CA MET A 194 -0.90 -5.40 23.76
C MET A 194 -1.49 -6.55 24.59
N PHE A 195 -1.73 -6.31 25.88
CA PHE A 195 -2.20 -7.34 26.81
C PHE A 195 -3.41 -6.85 27.61
N ASN A 196 -4.46 -7.68 27.69
CA ASN A 196 -5.73 -7.33 28.30
C ASN A 196 -5.74 -7.36 29.83
N ASN A 197 -4.81 -8.09 30.46
CA ASN A 197 -4.86 -8.41 31.89
C ASN A 197 -3.69 -7.84 32.70
N GLN A 198 -3.09 -6.73 32.23
CA GLN A 198 -2.02 -6.05 32.94
C GLN A 198 -1.91 -4.58 32.52
N ASP A 199 -1.16 -3.82 33.30
CA ASP A 199 -0.73 -2.49 32.90
C ASP A 199 0.31 -2.59 31.77
N ASN A 200 -0.06 -2.11 30.58
CA ASN A 200 0.82 -2.12 29.43
C ASN A 200 1.95 -1.08 29.54
N ALA A 201 1.80 -0.05 30.38
CA ALA A 201 2.84 0.96 30.58
C ALA A 201 4.09 0.35 31.25
N VAL A 202 3.94 -0.68 32.07
CA VAL A 202 5.05 -1.31 32.80
C VAL A 202 5.63 -2.54 32.11
N ASN A 203 5.04 -2.99 30.99
CA ASN A 203 5.53 -4.14 30.24
C ASN A 203 6.38 -3.70 29.03
N PRO A 204 7.69 -4.00 29.00
CA PRO A 204 8.58 -3.70 27.87
C PRO A 204 8.10 -4.23 26.50
N GLN A 205 7.31 -5.30 26.48
CA GLN A 205 6.79 -5.89 25.24
C GLN A 205 5.69 -5.05 24.60
N SER A 206 5.01 -4.21 25.36
CA SER A 206 3.94 -3.34 24.86
C SER A 206 4.45 -2.09 24.14
N TYR A 207 5.77 -1.87 24.07
CA TYR A 207 6.39 -0.69 23.48
C TYR A 207 6.79 -0.86 22.02
N ILE A 208 6.51 0.17 21.23
CA ILE A 208 7.03 0.30 19.86
C ILE A 208 8.48 0.77 19.96
N THR A 209 9.43 -0.08 19.61
CA THR A 209 10.87 0.22 19.75
C THR A 209 11.58 0.53 18.43
N THR A 210 10.88 0.41 17.31
CA THR A 210 11.32 0.83 15.97
C THR A 210 11.11 2.34 15.79
N ASP A 211 11.81 2.94 14.84
CA ASP A 211 11.71 4.38 14.55
C ASP A 211 10.50 4.75 13.70
N THR A 212 9.92 3.77 13.01
CA THR A 212 8.66 3.87 12.28
C THR A 212 7.72 2.74 12.69
N VAL A 213 6.43 2.97 12.52
CA VAL A 213 5.39 1.95 12.64
C VAL A 213 4.31 2.22 11.60
N ARG A 214 3.64 1.17 11.11
CA ARG A 214 2.48 1.37 10.26
C ARG A 214 1.26 1.71 11.10
N VAL A 215 0.66 2.87 10.82
CA VAL A 215 -0.62 3.30 11.40
C VAL A 215 -1.72 2.86 10.46
N LEU A 216 -2.81 2.33 11.00
CA LEU A 216 -4.03 2.06 10.25
C LEU A 216 -4.57 3.39 9.74
N SER A 217 -4.52 3.54 8.42
CA SER A 217 -5.17 4.63 7.71
C SER A 217 -6.29 4.02 6.91
N TYR A 218 -7.52 4.40 7.24
CA TYR A 218 -8.63 4.07 6.39
C TYR A 218 -8.70 5.10 5.27
N PRO A 219 -8.91 4.66 4.02
CA PRO A 219 -9.05 5.61 2.93
C PRO A 219 -10.28 6.50 3.14
N ILE A 220 -10.19 7.75 2.74
CA ILE A 220 -11.38 8.58 2.57
C ILE A 220 -11.78 8.51 1.11
N TYR A 221 -13.04 8.16 0.88
CA TYR A 221 -13.59 8.21 -0.46
C TYR A 221 -14.19 9.59 -0.67
N VAL A 222 -13.66 10.31 -1.66
CA VAL A 222 -14.13 11.65 -2.00
C VAL A 222 -14.84 11.59 -3.33
N ILE A 223 -16.05 12.12 -3.36
CA ILE A 223 -16.87 12.30 -4.53
C ILE A 223 -16.94 13.79 -4.83
N SER A 224 -16.26 14.22 -5.90
CA SER A 224 -16.16 15.63 -6.28
C SER A 224 -17.10 15.97 -7.45
N PHE A 225 -17.65 17.18 -7.47
CA PHE A 225 -18.49 17.70 -8.55
C PHE A 225 -18.02 19.09 -9.03
N ALA A 226 -17.61 19.24 -10.29
CA ALA A 226 -17.31 20.55 -10.90
C ALA A 226 -18.52 21.14 -11.63
N PRO A 227 -18.72 22.48 -11.79
CA PRO A 227 -17.79 23.55 -11.43
C PRO A 227 -18.38 24.56 -10.42
N ALA A 228 -17.52 25.08 -9.54
CA ALA A 228 -17.60 26.50 -9.24
C ALA A 228 -17.19 27.24 -10.53
N ASN A 229 -18.16 27.66 -11.33
CA ASN A 229 -17.90 28.81 -12.18
C ASN A 229 -17.95 30.05 -11.28
N ASP A 230 -17.30 31.13 -11.72
CA ASP A 230 -17.19 32.43 -11.08
C ASP A 230 -18.56 33.14 -10.89
N LEU A 231 -19.65 32.42 -11.10
CA LEU A 231 -21.05 32.84 -11.17
C LEU A 231 -21.94 32.01 -10.21
N HIS A 232 -21.46 31.75 -9.00
CA HIS A 232 -22.26 31.26 -7.87
C HIS A 232 -22.83 29.83 -7.99
N GLY A 233 -22.23 28.94 -8.81
CA GLY A 233 -22.50 27.51 -8.70
C GLY A 233 -21.90 26.95 -7.41
N ALA A 234 -22.70 26.31 -6.55
CA ALA A 234 -22.19 25.57 -5.41
C ALA A 234 -21.54 24.27 -5.92
N GLY A 235 -20.27 24.34 -6.31
CA GLY A 235 -19.41 23.15 -6.34
C GLY A 235 -19.32 22.56 -4.94
N GLY A 236 -19.19 21.23 -4.85
CA GLY A 236 -19.20 20.55 -3.57
C GLY A 236 -18.48 19.20 -3.61
N PHE A 237 -18.20 18.70 -2.42
CA PHE A 237 -17.65 17.37 -2.18
C PHE A 237 -18.60 16.63 -1.27
N ASP A 238 -18.97 15.42 -1.67
CA ASP A 238 -19.44 14.42 -0.73
C ASP A 238 -18.27 13.51 -0.43
N TRP A 239 -17.98 13.29 0.84
CA TRP A 239 -16.93 12.35 1.23
C TRP A 239 -17.48 11.37 2.24
N LEU A 240 -16.99 10.15 2.12
CA LEU A 240 -17.36 9.02 2.96
C LEU A 240 -16.06 8.58 3.65
N PRO A 241 -15.91 8.84 4.96
CA PRO A 241 -14.80 8.29 5.70
C PRO A 241 -14.98 6.77 5.70
N ALA A 242 -13.99 6.03 5.19
CA ALA A 242 -13.99 4.61 5.46
C ALA A 242 -13.67 4.42 6.95
N THR A 243 -14.55 3.73 7.63
CA THR A 243 -14.36 3.13 8.95
C THR A 243 -14.12 1.62 8.80
N THR A 244 -14.51 1.04 7.66
CA THR A 244 -14.29 -0.35 7.30
C THR A 244 -13.93 -0.52 5.81
N MET A 245 -13.42 -1.69 5.41
CA MET A 245 -13.17 -1.98 3.99
C MET A 245 -14.44 -2.06 3.13
N ASN A 246 -15.60 -2.33 3.72
CA ASN A 246 -16.87 -2.40 2.99
C ASN A 246 -17.35 -1.02 2.52
N ASP A 247 -16.83 0.05 3.12
CA ASP A 247 -17.23 1.43 2.86
C ASP A 247 -16.80 1.87 1.45
N GLY A 248 -15.86 1.15 0.81
CA GLY A 248 -15.59 1.32 -0.62
C GLY A 248 -16.76 0.94 -1.53
N THR A 249 -17.59 -0.02 -1.11
CA THR A 249 -18.83 -0.38 -1.83
C THR A 249 -19.87 0.72 -1.67
N GLU A 250 -20.03 1.24 -0.45
CA GLU A 250 -20.93 2.36 -0.18
C GLU A 250 -20.52 3.63 -0.92
N ALA A 251 -19.21 3.88 -1.02
CA ALA A 251 -18.67 4.95 -1.83
C ALA A 251 -18.95 4.77 -3.32
N LEU A 252 -18.85 3.55 -3.85
CA LEU A 252 -19.23 3.24 -5.23
C LEU A 252 -20.73 3.46 -5.48
N ASP A 253 -21.59 3.01 -4.56
CA ASP A 253 -23.04 3.17 -4.68
C ASP A 253 -23.44 4.65 -4.64
N THR A 254 -22.78 5.42 -3.78
CA THR A 254 -22.99 6.87 -3.67
C THR A 254 -22.48 7.56 -4.93
N PHE A 255 -21.29 7.22 -5.43
CA PHE A 255 -20.78 7.69 -6.72
C PHE A 255 -21.79 7.45 -7.86
N TYR A 256 -22.33 6.23 -7.99
CA TYR A 256 -23.29 5.92 -9.05
C TYR A 256 -24.62 6.66 -8.89
N ARG A 257 -25.05 6.93 -7.66
CA ARG A 257 -26.22 7.77 -7.38
C ARG A 257 -26.03 9.17 -7.94
N HIS A 258 -24.91 9.81 -7.63
CA HIS A 258 -24.62 11.15 -8.17
C HIS A 258 -24.41 11.16 -9.69
N VAL A 259 -23.81 10.11 -10.25
CA VAL A 259 -23.73 9.95 -11.73
C VAL A 259 -25.13 9.91 -12.33
N LYS A 260 -26.06 9.19 -11.71
CA LYS A 260 -27.45 9.11 -12.17
C LYS A 260 -28.14 10.47 -12.04
N ASP A 261 -28.04 11.13 -10.89
CA ASP A 261 -28.65 12.44 -10.66
C ASP A 261 -28.12 13.48 -11.66
N SER A 262 -26.81 13.50 -11.90
CA SER A 262 -26.20 14.37 -12.92
C SER A 262 -26.71 14.08 -14.34
N ARG A 263 -27.04 12.82 -14.66
CA ARG A 263 -27.62 12.46 -15.97
C ARG A 263 -29.07 12.89 -16.09
N ASP A 264 -29.86 12.64 -15.05
CA ASP A 264 -31.30 12.85 -15.04
C ASP A 264 -31.67 14.35 -14.95
N GLU A 265 -30.85 15.15 -14.27
CA GLU A 265 -31.07 16.60 -14.10
C GLU A 265 -30.49 17.45 -15.24
N GLY A 266 -29.90 16.83 -16.27
CA GLY A 266 -29.22 17.54 -17.35
C GLY A 266 -27.96 18.28 -16.92
N GLY A 267 -27.35 17.84 -15.81
CA GLY A 267 -26.15 18.44 -15.23
C GLY A 267 -24.92 18.36 -16.13
N SER A 268 -24.05 19.37 -16.04
CA SER A 268 -22.76 19.43 -16.73
C SER A 268 -21.58 19.01 -15.83
N HIS A 269 -21.89 18.36 -14.71
CA HIS A 269 -20.95 18.16 -13.63
C HIS A 269 -20.09 16.92 -13.83
N ILE A 270 -18.77 17.07 -13.68
CA ILE A 270 -17.84 15.94 -13.67
C ILE A 270 -17.91 15.30 -12.29
N VAL A 271 -18.23 14.01 -12.23
CA VAL A 271 -18.26 13.24 -10.97
C VAL A 271 -16.98 12.41 -10.89
N ARG A 272 -16.27 12.45 -9.77
CA ARG A 272 -15.09 11.58 -9.53
C ARG A 272 -15.27 10.77 -8.27
N LEU A 273 -14.62 9.62 -8.21
CA LEU A 273 -14.42 8.87 -6.98
C LEU A 273 -12.91 8.81 -6.74
N LEU A 274 -12.46 9.45 -5.68
CA LEU A 274 -11.07 9.48 -5.24
C LEU A 274 -10.93 8.58 -4.03
N ARG A 275 -9.81 7.87 -3.92
CA ARG A 275 -9.43 7.15 -2.71
C ARG A 275 -8.22 7.82 -2.11
N ILE A 276 -8.44 8.60 -1.07
CA ILE A 276 -7.38 9.36 -0.42
C ILE A 276 -6.84 8.54 0.74
N THR A 277 -5.53 8.30 0.72
CA THR A 277 -4.79 7.73 1.85
C THR A 277 -3.69 8.72 2.17
N ASP A 278 -4.03 9.71 3.00
CA ASP A 278 -3.15 10.81 3.36
C ASP A 278 -2.99 10.85 4.89
N PRO A 279 -1.75 10.91 5.42
CA PRO A 279 -1.50 10.86 6.86
C PRO A 279 -1.99 12.11 7.60
N ASN A 280 -2.23 13.20 6.88
CA ASN A 280 -2.79 14.42 7.45
C ASN A 280 -4.31 14.34 7.59
N ILE A 281 -4.96 13.35 6.98
CA ILE A 281 -6.38 13.12 7.20
C ILE A 281 -6.58 11.96 8.17
N THR A 282 -7.05 12.30 9.36
CA THR A 282 -7.22 11.35 10.47
C THR A 282 -8.70 11.09 10.74
N ALA A 283 -9.00 9.94 11.34
CA ALA A 283 -10.39 9.52 11.61
C ALA A 283 -11.13 10.43 12.61
N ASP A 284 -10.41 11.26 13.37
CA ASP A 284 -10.94 12.21 14.36
C ASP A 284 -11.15 13.63 13.82
N MET A 285 -10.69 13.93 12.58
CA MET A 285 -10.94 15.22 11.96
C MET A 285 -12.45 15.47 11.82
N GLN A 286 -12.88 16.69 12.10
CA GLN A 286 -14.27 17.04 11.87
C GLN A 286 -14.52 17.11 10.37
N PRO A 287 -15.76 16.80 9.93
CA PRO A 287 -16.19 16.92 8.55
C PRO A 287 -15.67 18.13 7.78
N LYS A 288 -15.76 19.30 8.43
CA LYS A 288 -15.33 20.57 7.87
C LYS A 288 -13.82 20.64 7.64
N ASP A 289 -13.02 20.12 8.57
CA ASP A 289 -11.56 20.17 8.49
C ASP A 289 -11.04 19.28 7.35
N VAL A 290 -11.71 18.14 7.12
CA VAL A 290 -11.43 17.25 5.97
C VAL A 290 -11.76 17.95 4.66
N THR A 291 -12.92 18.60 4.57
CA THR A 291 -13.30 19.40 3.39
C THR A 291 -12.32 20.53 3.13
N ASP A 292 -11.99 21.33 4.14
CA ASP A 292 -11.07 22.47 4.01
C ASP A 292 -9.66 22.01 3.57
N TYR A 293 -9.20 20.84 4.04
CA TYR A 293 -7.92 20.23 3.62
C TYR A 293 -7.96 19.75 2.16
N ILE A 294 -9.01 19.03 1.75
CA ILE A 294 -9.15 18.55 0.37
C ILE A 294 -9.25 19.73 -0.60
N ASP A 295 -10.00 20.78 -0.25
CA ASP A 295 -10.17 21.99 -1.07
C ASP A 295 -8.86 22.74 -1.28
N ALA A 296 -8.04 22.87 -0.22
CA ALA A 296 -6.74 23.53 -0.30
C ALA A 296 -5.74 22.80 -1.20
N ASP A 297 -5.90 21.49 -1.36
CA ASP A 297 -5.03 20.59 -2.13
C ASP A 297 -5.74 19.97 -3.34
N ILE A 298 -6.83 20.57 -3.83
CA ILE A 298 -7.71 19.98 -4.86
C ILE A 298 -6.96 19.56 -6.12
N ASP A 299 -6.01 20.36 -6.60
CA ASP A 299 -5.21 20.07 -7.79
C ASP A 299 -4.37 18.79 -7.64
N ARG A 300 -3.90 18.51 -6.42
CA ARG A 300 -3.19 17.28 -6.10
C ARG A 300 -4.14 16.10 -6.25
N TRP A 301 -5.32 16.19 -5.64
CA TRP A 301 -6.31 15.11 -5.60
C TRP A 301 -7.01 14.85 -6.95
N GLU A 302 -7.08 15.86 -7.79
CA GLU A 302 -7.68 15.78 -9.13
C GLU A 302 -6.77 15.13 -10.19
N SER A 303 -5.55 14.76 -9.82
CA SER A 303 -4.61 14.10 -10.73
C SER A 303 -5.00 12.64 -11.07
N LYS A 304 -4.41 12.11 -12.16
CA LYS A 304 -4.55 10.69 -12.56
C LYS A 304 -4.22 9.69 -11.48
N GLU A 305 -3.38 10.10 -10.54
CA GLU A 305 -2.80 9.22 -9.54
C GLU A 305 -3.79 8.82 -8.46
N HIS A 306 -4.73 9.69 -8.12
CA HIS A 306 -5.64 9.50 -6.98
C HIS A 306 -7.09 9.14 -7.38
N ALA A 307 -7.43 9.32 -8.66
CA ALA A 307 -8.77 9.01 -9.16
C ALA A 307 -8.96 7.51 -9.40
N LEU A 308 -9.92 6.92 -8.68
CA LEU A 308 -10.36 5.54 -8.94
C LEU A 308 -11.33 5.47 -10.13
N LYS A 309 -12.23 6.46 -10.25
CA LYS A 309 -13.24 6.50 -11.31
C LYS A 309 -13.64 7.93 -11.65
N GLN A 310 -13.98 8.18 -12.91
CA GLN A 310 -14.46 9.47 -13.38
C GLN A 310 -15.63 9.29 -14.35
N PHE A 311 -16.68 10.09 -14.18
CA PHE A 311 -17.77 10.25 -15.13
C PHE A 311 -17.72 11.66 -15.72
N VAL A 312 -17.70 11.71 -17.04
CA VAL A 312 -17.74 12.96 -17.83
C VAL A 312 -19.06 12.98 -18.60
N PRO A 313 -19.94 13.96 -18.37
CA PRO A 313 -21.19 14.04 -19.12
C PRO A 313 -20.91 14.34 -20.60
N PRO A 314 -21.78 13.89 -21.54
CA PRO A 314 -21.57 14.06 -22.98
C PRO A 314 -21.41 15.51 -23.46
N ASN A 315 -21.92 16.47 -22.68
CA ASN A 315 -21.89 17.90 -22.99
C ASN A 315 -20.87 18.66 -22.11
N ALA A 316 -19.95 17.96 -21.44
CA ALA A 316 -18.90 18.61 -20.68
C ALA A 316 -18.00 19.41 -21.62
N ASP A 317 -17.65 20.63 -21.20
CA ASP A 317 -16.67 21.47 -21.90
C ASP A 317 -15.33 20.72 -21.94
N ALA A 318 -14.79 20.51 -23.14
CA ALA A 318 -13.56 19.74 -23.36
C ALA A 318 -12.36 20.35 -22.62
N ASP A 319 -12.34 21.67 -22.45
CA ASP A 319 -11.28 22.38 -21.72
C ASP A 319 -11.41 22.22 -20.20
N ARG A 320 -12.56 21.71 -19.73
CA ARG A 320 -12.85 21.42 -18.31
C ARG A 320 -12.77 19.95 -17.96
N VAL A 321 -12.36 19.08 -18.89
CA VAL A 321 -12.17 17.65 -18.62
C VAL A 321 -10.70 17.40 -18.31
N PRO A 322 -10.32 17.18 -17.04
CA PRO A 322 -8.97 16.72 -16.76
C PRO A 322 -8.81 15.36 -17.43
N THR A 323 -7.62 15.14 -17.99
CA THR A 323 -7.31 13.96 -18.81
C THR A 323 -7.28 12.65 -18.00
N GLY A 324 -7.81 12.66 -16.78
CA GLY A 324 -7.34 12.06 -15.54
C GLY A 324 -7.82 10.65 -15.16
N GLY A 325 -8.72 10.02 -15.90
CA GLY A 325 -9.25 8.72 -15.45
C GLY A 325 -10.49 8.27 -16.19
N ALA A 326 -10.56 8.52 -17.49
CA ALA A 326 -11.68 8.09 -18.31
C ALA A 326 -11.73 6.55 -18.35
N ASP A 327 -12.74 5.96 -17.72
CA ASP A 327 -13.17 4.59 -17.98
C ASP A 327 -14.01 4.60 -19.28
N GLU A 328 -13.64 3.76 -20.24
CA GLU A 328 -13.93 3.83 -21.68
C GLU A 328 -15.40 3.55 -22.09
N HIS A 329 -16.39 3.88 -21.27
CA HIS A 329 -17.80 3.76 -21.67
C HIS A 329 -18.35 5.02 -22.37
N ILE A 330 -17.54 5.65 -23.22
CA ILE A 330 -18.04 6.51 -24.30
C ILE A 330 -18.32 5.61 -25.50
N THR A 331 -19.39 4.82 -25.42
CA THR A 331 -20.08 4.38 -26.63
C THR A 331 -21.15 5.41 -26.93
N HIS A 332 -20.83 6.34 -27.84
CA HIS A 332 -21.86 6.91 -28.69
C HIS A 332 -22.45 5.76 -29.51
N PRO A 333 -23.79 5.64 -29.55
CA PRO A 333 -24.38 5.46 -30.87
C PRO A 333 -25.68 6.25 -30.94
N TYR A 334 -25.61 7.52 -31.35
CA TYR A 334 -26.71 8.17 -32.08
C TYR A 334 -26.17 9.35 -32.88
N ARG A 335 -25.72 9.07 -34.10
CA ARG A 335 -26.18 9.74 -35.33
C ARG A 335 -25.90 8.85 -36.54
#